data_AF-A0A957DTK4-F1
#
_entry.id   AF-A0A957DTK4-F1
#
_cell.length_a   1.000
_cell.length_b   1.000
_cell.length_c   1.000
_cell.angle_alpha   90.00
_cell.angle_beta   90.00
_cell.angle_gamma   90.00
#
_symmetry.space_group_name_H-M   'P 1'
#
loop_
_entity.id
_entity.type
_entity.pdbx_description
1 polymer ?
#
loop_
_entity_poly.entity_id
_entity_poly.type
_entity_poly.pdbx_seq_one_letter_code
_entity_poly.pdbx_strand_id
1 'polypeptide(L)' 'MLNLLQTAVRFLSRLVTILIALAILLGWYAATTVFLFSMKDETRPADAAIVLGAAVVRDRPSAVFRERINHAIQLYQS' A
#
# COMPACT_ATOMS: atom_id res chain seq x y z
N MET A 1 3.12 6.77 51.06
CA MET A 1 3.95 7.22 49.91
C MET A 1 4.10 6.15 48.83
N LEU A 2 4.43 4.88 49.17
CA LEU A 2 4.57 3.78 48.18
C LEU A 2 3.30 3.46 47.37
N ASN A 3 2.10 3.51 47.96
CA ASN A 3 0.84 3.18 47.24
C ASN A 3 0.48 4.18 46.13
N LEU A 4 0.90 5.44 46.26
CA LEU A 4 0.63 6.48 45.26
C LEU A 4 1.48 6.24 44.00
N LEU A 5 2.76 5.90 44.19
CA LEU A 5 3.68 5.51 43.12
C LEU A 5 3.22 4.24 42.40
N GLN A 6 2.78 3.22 43.14
CA GLN A 6 2.25 1.99 42.54
C GLN A 6 0.98 2.23 41.70
N THR A 7 0.10 3.13 42.16
CA THR A 7 -1.12 3.47 41.41
C THR A 7 -0.78 4.21 40.12
N ALA A 8 0.14 5.17 40.17
CA ALA A 8 0.61 5.89 38.99
C ALA A 8 1.27 4.96 37.95
N VAL A 9 2.11 4.01 38.39
CA VAL A 9 2.75 3.02 37.49
C VAL A 9 1.71 2.11 36.83
N ARG A 10 0.70 1.65 37.58
CA ARG A 10 -0.39 0.82 37.03
C ARG A 10 -1.25 1.59 36.01
N PHE A 11 -1.48 2.88 36.25
CA PHE A 11 -2.17 3.75 35.29
C PHE A 11 -1.35 3.94 34.01
N LEU A 12 -0.05 4.22 34.14
CA LEU A 12 0.82 4.40 32.99
C LEU A 12 0.94 3.11 32.16
N SER A 13 1.09 1.95 32.81
CA SER A 13 1.15 0.66 32.10
C SER A 13 -0.15 0.35 31.35
N ARG A 14 -1.32 0.69 31.91
CA ARG A 14 -2.60 0.55 31.21
C ARG A 14 -2.67 1.45 29.97
N LEU A 15 -2.25 2.71 30.08
CA LEU A 15 -2.20 3.63 28.93
C LEU A 15 -1.28 3.11 27.83
N VAL A 16 -0.07 2.67 28.19
CA VAL A 16 0.88 2.08 27.22
C VAL A 16 0.30 0.83 26.56
N THR A 17 -0.36 -0.04 27.33
CA THR A 17 -0.99 -1.25 26.79
C THR A 17 -2.10 -0.90 25.79
N ILE A 18 -2.93 0.10 26.11
CA ILE A 18 -3.99 0.59 25.21
C ILE A 18 -3.39 1.16 23.92
N LEU A 19 -2.32 1.97 24.03
CA LEU A 19 -1.64 2.54 22.87
C LEU A 19 -1.04 1.46 21.98
N ILE A 20 -0.40 0.44 22.55
CA ILE A 20 0.16 -0.69 21.80
C ILE A 20 -0.97 -1.47 21.11
N ALA A 21 -2.05 -1.79 21.83
CA ALA A 21 -3.20 -2.48 21.25
C ALA A 21 -3.81 -1.69 20.09
N LEU A 22 -3.93 -0.37 20.23
CA LEU A 22 -4.43 0.51 19.18
C LEU A 22 -3.49 0.52 17.97
N ALA A 23 -2.18 0.61 18.18
CA ALA A 23 -1.19 0.58 17.10
C ALA A 23 -1.24 -0.75 16.32
N ILE A 24 -1.36 -1.88 17.02
CA ILE A 24 -1.53 -3.20 16.40
C ILE A 24 -2.82 -3.26 15.58
N LEU A 25 -3.93 -2.76 16.13
CA LEU A 25 -5.23 -2.78 15.46
C LEU A 25 -5.23 -1.92 14.18
N LEU A 26 -4.61 -0.73 14.24
CA LEU A 26 -4.43 0.13 13.07
C LEU A 26 -3.51 -0.50 12.02
N GLY A 27 -2.40 -1.12 12.45
CA GLY A 27 -1.50 -1.84 11.56
C GLY A 27 -2.19 -3.02 10.86
N TRP A 28 -2.99 -3.78 11.60
CA TRP A 28 -3.81 -4.86 11.04
C TRP A 28 -4.82 -4.35 10.03
N TYR A 29 -5.54 -3.26 10.35
CA TYR A 29 -6.49 -2.65 9.43
C TYR A 29 -5.83 -2.13 8.14
N ALA A 30 -4.67 -1.49 8.25
CA ALA A 30 -3.91 -1.04 7.08
C ALA A 30 -3.44 -2.23 6.23
N ALA A 31 -2.95 -3.29 6.85
CA ALA A 31 -2.52 -4.50 6.15
C ALA A 31 -3.68 -5.17 5.41
N THR A 32 -4.84 -5.31 6.05
CA THR A 32 -6.01 -5.95 5.43
C THR A 32 -6.60 -5.11 4.31
N THR A 33 -6.65 -3.78 4.45
CA THR A 33 -7.14 -2.90 3.38
C THR A 33 -6.23 -2.94 2.15
N VAL A 34 -4.89 -2.90 2.34
CA VAL A 34 -3.93 -3.03 1.24
C VAL A 34 -4.05 -4.42 0.58
N PHE A 35 -4.15 -5.48 1.37
CA PHE A 35 -4.29 -6.84 0.83
C PHE A 35 -5.58 -7.00 0.02
N LEU A 36 -6.71 -6.53 0.55
CA LEU A 36 -8.00 -6.57 -0.15
C LEU A 36 -8.01 -5.68 -1.40
N PHE A 37 -7.34 -4.52 -1.36
CA PHE A 37 -7.21 -3.66 -2.52
C PHE A 37 -6.31 -4.30 -3.59
N SER A 38 -5.24 -4.98 -3.20
CA SER A 38 -4.37 -5.70 -4.14
C SER A 38 -5.07 -6.85 -4.87
N MET A 39 -6.16 -7.39 -4.31
CA MET A 39 -6.96 -8.43 -4.95
C MET A 39 -8.04 -7.87 -5.88
N LYS A 40 -8.30 -6.56 -5.84
CA LYS A 40 -9.24 -5.91 -6.75
C LYS A 40 -8.52 -5.59 -8.04
N ASP A 41 -8.75 -6.43 -9.04
CA ASP A 41 -8.39 -6.10 -10.41
C ASP A 41 -9.47 -5.17 -10.97
N GLU A 42 -9.16 -3.88 -11.11
CA GLU A 42 -10.03 -2.90 -11.77
C GLU A 42 -9.73 -2.79 -13.27
N THR A 43 -9.10 -3.81 -13.87
CA THR A 43 -9.08 -3.95 -15.32
C THR A 43 -10.51 -3.95 -15.85
N ARG A 44 -10.79 -2.92 -16.62
CA ARG A 44 -12.05 -2.72 -17.32
C ARG A 44 -11.72 -2.48 -18.78
N PRO A 45 -12.59 -2.96 -19.71
CA PRO A 45 -12.41 -2.66 -21.11
C PRO A 45 -12.34 -1.14 -21.30
N ALA A 46 -11.31 -0.69 -22.01
CA ALA A 46 -11.05 0.70 -22.28
C ALA A 46 -10.72 0.90 -23.76
N ASP A 47 -11.22 1.96 -24.37
CA ASP A 47 -11.02 2.22 -25.81
C ASP A 47 -9.59 2.68 -26.14
N ALA A 48 -8.81 3.10 -25.14
CA ALA A 48 -7.44 3.53 -25.29
C ALA A 48 -6.60 3.26 -24.03
N ALA A 49 -5.33 2.92 -24.22
CA ALA A 49 -4.32 2.84 -23.16
C ALA A 49 -3.28 3.96 -23.33
N ILE A 50 -3.06 4.76 -22.28
CA ILE A 50 -2.10 5.87 -22.31
C ILE A 50 -0.83 5.45 -21.56
N VAL A 51 0.30 5.36 -22.28
CA VAL A 51 1.60 5.04 -21.68
C VAL A 51 2.41 6.33 -21.53
N LEU A 52 2.39 6.91 -20.32
CA LEU A 52 3.24 8.04 -19.97
C LEU A 52 4.69 7.53 -19.87
N GLY A 53 5.50 7.91 -20.87
CA GLY A 53 6.70 7.19 -21.26
C GLY A 53 7.90 7.23 -20.29
N ALA A 54 8.95 6.54 -20.72
CA ALA A 54 10.32 6.62 -20.18
C ALA A 54 11.28 6.96 -21.35
N ALA A 55 12.58 7.09 -21.08
CA ALA A 55 13.55 7.50 -22.12
C ALA A 55 13.44 6.67 -23.41
N VAL A 56 13.53 7.35 -24.56
CA VAL A 56 13.66 6.77 -25.89
C VAL A 56 15.14 6.82 -26.29
N VAL A 57 15.68 5.72 -26.80
CA VAL A 57 17.08 5.64 -27.24
C VAL A 57 17.09 5.68 -28.76
N ARG A 58 17.48 6.84 -29.31
CA ARG A 58 17.37 7.13 -30.76
C ARG A 58 15.92 6.93 -31.23
N ASP A 59 15.69 5.96 -32.11
CA ASP A 59 14.38 5.63 -32.68
C ASP A 59 13.76 4.34 -32.07
N ARG A 60 14.33 3.84 -30.96
CA ARG A 60 13.86 2.62 -30.29
C ARG A 60 13.45 2.94 -28.85
N PRO A 61 12.33 2.39 -28.34
CA PRO A 61 12.01 2.48 -26.93
C PRO A 61 13.13 1.82 -26.11
N SER A 62 13.48 2.40 -24.96
CA SER A 62 14.33 1.72 -23.98
C SER A 62 13.70 0.41 -23.53
N ALA A 63 14.48 -0.52 -22.99
CA ALA A 63 13.97 -1.79 -22.48
C ALA A 63 12.78 -1.59 -21.51
N VAL A 64 12.88 -0.60 -20.63
CA VAL A 64 11.80 -0.24 -19.70
C VAL A 64 10.58 0.30 -20.42
N PHE A 65 10.75 1.17 -21.42
CA PHE A 65 9.61 1.73 -22.16
C PHE A 65 8.91 0.68 -23.02
N ARG A 66 9.67 -0.26 -23.61
CA ARG A 66 9.13 -1.40 -24.35
C ARG A 66 8.23 -2.27 -23.48
N GLU A 67 8.69 -2.65 -22.29
CA GLU A 67 7.86 -3.49 -21.41
C GLU A 67 6.61 -2.76 -20.91
N ARG A 68 6.68 -1.44 -20.69
CA ARG A 68 5.49 -0.64 -20.36
C ARG A 68 4.46 -0.64 -21.50
N ILE A 69 4.91 -0.57 -22.76
CA ILE A 69 4.03 -0.66 -23.93
C ILE A 69 3.41 -2.05 -24.02
N ASN A 70 4.20 -3.12 -23.85
CA ASN A 70 3.69 -4.49 -23.86
C ASN A 70 2.60 -4.69 -22.79
N HIS A 71 2.85 -4.20 -21.57
CA HIS A 71 1.88 -4.28 -20.48
C HIS A 71 0.59 -3.51 -20.79
N ALA A 72 0.70 -2.32 -21.39
CA ALA A 72 -0.47 -1.55 -21.81
C ALA A 72 -1.30 -2.25 -22.90
N ILE A 73 -0.64 -2.96 -23.84
CA ILE A 73 -1.33 -3.78 -24.84
C ILE A 73 -2.08 -4.93 -24.16
N GLN A 74 -1.47 -5.59 -23.18
CA GLN A 74 -2.11 -6.66 -22.43
C GLN A 74 -3.38 -6.17 -21.70
N LEU A 75 -3.32 -4.99 -21.08
CA LEU A 75 -4.48 -4.36 -20.40
C LEU A 75 -5.57 -3.90 -21.37
N TYR A 76 -5.21 -3.54 -22.60
CA TYR A 76 -6.19 -3.18 -23.63
C TYR A 76 -6.90 -4.42 -24.20
N GLN A 77 -6.25 -5.57 -24.18
CA GLN A 77 -6.77 -6.83 -24.75
C GLN A 77 -7.52 -7.71 -23.74
N SER A 78 -7.41 -7.43 -22.44
CA SER A 78 -8.16 -8.11 -21.37
C SER A 78 -9.62 -7.68 -21.33
#